data_AF-A0A4R5VDS9-F1
#
_entry.id   AF-A0A4R5VDS9-F1
#
_cell.length_a   1.000
_cell.length_b   1.000
_cell.length_c   1.000
_cell.angle_alpha   90.00
_cell.angle_beta   90.00
_cell.angle_gamma   90.00
#
_symmetry.space_group_name_H-M   'P 1'
#
loop_
_entity.id
_entity.type
_entity.pdbx_description
1 polymer ?
#
loop_
_entity_poly.entity_id
_entity_poly.type
_entity_poly.pdbx_seq_one_letter_code
_entity_poly.pdbx_strand_id
1 'polypeptide(L)'
;MPTAARLVAALCLALVALAVSLEVIPRMPESTNFGYFVPVNIGLGLVCGWIVMGRHTRLGIVGALNNGIASVAVLVFWGLLVQGAYEMFRLAMSHRYHGPVEAVYGIFELSVDYAQVLLAPEIIATLLLGGVLSGISTEFAGRLWR
;
A
#
# COMPACT_ATOMS: atom_id res chain seq x y z
N MET A 1 -8.87 14.87 -16.58
CA MET A 1 -7.80 14.70 -17.58
C MET A 1 -6.71 13.84 -16.95
N PRO A 2 -6.33 12.68 -17.53
CA PRO A 2 -5.20 11.89 -17.05
C PRO A 2 -3.91 12.68 -17.32
N THR A 3 -3.30 13.23 -16.28
CA THR A 3 -2.04 13.95 -16.40
C THR A 3 -0.87 13.00 -16.20
N ALA A 4 0.27 13.30 -16.84
CA ALA A 4 1.56 12.64 -16.65
C ALA A 4 1.86 12.28 -15.19
N ALA A 5 1.59 13.25 -14.31
CA ALA A 5 1.83 13.13 -12.88
C ALA A 5 1.02 12.00 -12.23
N ARG A 6 -0.22 11.75 -12.66
CA ARG A 6 -1.02 10.65 -12.10
C ARG A 6 -0.46 9.29 -12.48
N LEU A 7 0.07 9.15 -13.70
CA LEU A 7 0.72 7.91 -14.14
C LEU A 7 2.01 7.68 -13.35
N VAL A 8 2.86 8.70 -13.23
CA VAL A 8 4.11 8.62 -12.45
C VAL A 8 3.81 8.29 -11.00
N ALA A 9 2.83 8.96 -10.39
CA ALA A 9 2.41 8.67 -9.02
C ALA A 9 1.93 7.22 -8.82
N ALA A 10 1.11 6.72 -9.75
CA ALA A 10 0.63 5.35 -9.72
C ALA A 10 1.79 4.35 -9.83
N LEU A 11 2.70 4.55 -10.79
CA LEU A 11 3.86 3.67 -10.98
C LEU A 11 4.82 3.70 -9.79
N CYS A 12 5.11 4.88 -9.24
CA CYS A 12 5.98 5.02 -8.08
C CYS A 12 5.39 4.32 -6.85
N LEU A 13 4.11 4.52 -6.53
CA LEU A 13 3.49 3.81 -5.41
C LEU A 13 3.32 2.30 -5.66
N ALA A 14 3.13 1.89 -6.92
CA ALA A 14 3.14 0.47 -7.27
C ALA A 14 4.51 -0.18 -7.04
N LEU A 15 5.60 0.53 -7.36
CA LEU A 15 6.96 0.07 -7.06
C LEU A 15 7.24 0.01 -5.55
N VAL A 16 6.78 1.00 -4.78
CA VAL A 16 6.87 0.96 -3.31
C VAL A 16 6.07 -0.23 -2.75
N ALA A 17 4.85 -0.44 -3.24
CA ALA A 17 4.02 -1.58 -2.83
C ALA A 17 4.69 -2.92 -3.15
N LEU A 18 5.33 -3.03 -4.33
CA LEU A 18 6.09 -4.22 -4.72
C LEU A 18 7.29 -4.44 -3.78
N ALA A 19 8.12 -3.42 -3.56
CA ALA A 19 9.30 -3.52 -2.70
C ALA A 19 8.93 -3.95 -1.27
N VAL A 20 7.94 -3.28 -0.67
CA VAL A 20 7.44 -3.62 0.67
C VAL A 20 6.84 -5.02 0.69
N SER A 21 6.11 -5.44 -0.35
CA SER A 21 5.56 -6.79 -0.41
C SER A 21 6.67 -7.86 -0.42
N LEU A 22 7.77 -7.62 -1.14
CA LEU A 22 8.92 -8.53 -1.16
C LEU A 22 9.65 -8.60 0.18
N GLU A 23 9.68 -7.51 0.95
CA GLU A 23 10.23 -7.49 2.31
C GLU A 23 9.31 -8.17 3.33
N VAL A 24 7.99 -8.12 3.12
CA VAL A 24 7.00 -8.72 4.01
C VAL A 24 6.93 -10.24 3.84
N ILE A 25 7.08 -10.78 2.61
CA ILE A 25 7.06 -12.22 2.33
C ILE A 25 7.98 -13.06 3.25
N PRO A 26 9.29 -12.76 3.38
CA PRO A 26 10.19 -13.57 4.21
C PRO A 26 9.92 -13.45 5.72
N ARG A 27 9.10 -12.49 6.15
CA ARG A 27 8.74 -12.28 7.56
C ARG A 27 7.44 -12.98 7.96
N MET A 28 6.74 -13.59 7.00
CA MET A 28 5.52 -14.35 7.26
C MET A 28 5.83 -15.85 7.43
N PRO A 29 5.00 -16.59 8.19
CA PRO A 29 5.14 -18.04 8.28
C PRO A 29 5.00 -18.70 6.90
N GLU A 30 5.76 -19.78 6.65
CA GLU A 30 5.76 -20.53 5.37
C GLU A 30 4.36 -21.07 4.96
N SER A 31 3.40 -21.12 5.89
CA SER A 31 2.01 -21.54 5.66
C SER A 31 1.13 -20.49 4.96
N THR A 32 1.62 -19.27 4.76
CA THR A 32 0.88 -18.20 4.08
C THR A 32 0.99 -18.37 2.57
N ASN A 33 -0.14 -18.71 1.93
CA ASN A 33 -0.19 -18.87 0.48
C ASN A 33 -0.22 -17.48 -0.19
N PHE A 34 0.93 -16.99 -0.64
CA PHE A 34 1.12 -15.65 -1.21
C PHE A 34 0.45 -15.42 -2.58
N GLY A 35 -0.32 -16.38 -3.11
CA GLY A 35 -0.77 -16.42 -4.51
C GLY A 35 -1.21 -15.06 -5.09
N TYR A 36 -2.06 -14.32 -4.39
CA TYR A 36 -2.53 -13.00 -4.85
C TYR A 36 -1.98 -11.80 -4.05
N PHE A 37 -1.11 -12.03 -3.06
CA PHE A 37 -0.63 -11.00 -2.14
C PHE A 37 0.07 -9.85 -2.88
N VAL A 38 1.09 -10.18 -3.67
CA VAL A 38 1.88 -9.22 -4.44
C VAL A 38 1.05 -8.48 -5.49
N PRO A 39 0.31 -9.14 -6.41
CA PRO A 39 -0.45 -8.42 -7.43
C PRO A 39 -1.56 -7.53 -6.85
N VAL A 40 -2.19 -7.93 -5.73
CA VAL A 40 -3.16 -7.07 -5.03
C VAL A 40 -2.51 -5.81 -4.48
N ASN A 41 -1.35 -5.93 -3.82
CA ASN A 41 -0.63 -4.76 -3.30
C ASN A 41 -0.15 -3.83 -4.41
N ILE A 42 0.34 -4.36 -5.54
CA ILE A 42 0.68 -3.56 -6.73
C ILE A 42 -0.56 -2.80 -7.24
N GLY A 43 -1.70 -3.48 -7.35
CA GLY A 43 -2.96 -2.87 -7.75
C GLY A 43 -3.39 -1.74 -6.81
N LEU A 44 -3.29 -1.95 -5.50
CA LEU A 44 -3.54 -0.92 -4.49
C LEU A 44 -2.57 0.24 -4.62
N GLY A 45 -1.29 -0.02 -4.88
CA GLY A 45 -0.27 1.00 -5.16
C GLY A 45 -0.63 1.87 -6.35
N LEU A 46 -1.06 1.26 -7.46
CA LEU A 46 -1.51 1.98 -8.66
C LEU A 46 -2.73 2.86 -8.35
N VAL A 47 -3.73 2.31 -7.67
CA VAL A 47 -4.98 3.03 -7.34
C VAL A 47 -4.71 4.18 -6.37
N CYS A 48 -3.97 3.93 -5.29
CA CYS A 48 -3.63 4.94 -4.30
C CYS A 48 -2.77 6.05 -4.92
N GLY A 49 -1.78 5.69 -5.75
CA GLY A 49 -0.93 6.68 -6.43
C GLY A 49 -1.72 7.53 -7.41
N TRP A 50 -2.66 6.93 -8.14
CA TRP A 50 -3.50 7.66 -9.09
C TRP A 50 -4.51 8.60 -8.41
N ILE A 51 -5.13 8.16 -7.30
CA ILE A 51 -6.26 8.86 -6.66
C ILE A 51 -5.77 9.86 -5.60
N VAL A 52 -4.82 9.46 -4.76
CA VAL A 52 -4.39 10.23 -3.59
C VAL A 52 -3.25 11.17 -3.98
N MET A 53 -2.15 10.60 -4.47
CA MET A 53 -0.93 11.35 -4.77
C MET A 53 -1.10 12.22 -6.02
N GLY A 54 -1.56 11.63 -7.13
CA GLY A 54 -1.67 12.31 -8.42
C GLY A 54 -2.73 13.42 -8.49
N ARG A 55 -3.64 13.51 -7.50
CA ARG A 55 -4.67 14.57 -7.45
C ARG A 55 -4.13 15.89 -6.91
N HIS A 56 -3.07 15.86 -6.11
CA HIS A 56 -2.50 17.03 -5.44
C HIS A 56 -1.09 17.33 -5.96
N THR A 57 -1.02 17.86 -7.18
CA THR A 57 0.24 18.32 -7.79
C THR A 57 0.36 19.84 -7.70
N ARG A 58 1.58 20.38 -7.76
CA ARG A 58 1.93 21.81 -7.66
C ARG A 58 1.93 22.36 -6.24
N LEU A 59 2.25 21.52 -5.26
CA LEU A 59 2.28 21.91 -3.85
C LEU A 59 3.64 22.50 -3.40
N GLY A 60 4.63 22.58 -4.30
CA GLY A 60 6.01 22.90 -3.92
C GLY A 60 6.76 21.67 -3.39
N ILE A 61 8.05 21.81 -3.09
CA ILE A 61 8.88 20.68 -2.61
C ILE A 61 8.35 20.13 -1.29
N VAL A 62 8.07 20.99 -0.31
CA VAL A 62 7.56 20.59 1.01
C VAL A 62 6.19 19.92 0.88
N GLY A 63 5.31 20.48 0.05
CA GLY A 63 3.99 19.89 -0.19
C GLY A 63 4.04 18.54 -0.93
N ALA A 64 5.00 18.38 -1.84
CA ALA A 64 5.24 17.10 -2.52
C ALA A 64 5.71 16.00 -1.56
N LEU A 65 6.58 16.33 -0.61
CA LEU A 65 7.00 15.39 0.45
C LEU A 65 5.80 14.96 1.31
N ASN A 66 5.01 15.92 1.80
CA ASN A 66 3.84 15.63 2.63
C ASN A 66 2.81 14.78 1.89
N ASN A 67 2.56 15.08 0.60
CA ASN A 67 1.67 14.29 -0.24
C ASN A 67 2.21 12.87 -0.46
N GLY A 68 3.53 12.73 -0.64
CA GLY A 68 4.26 11.47 -0.69
C GLY A 68 3.98 10.57 0.50
N ILE A 69 4.29 11.09 1.69
CA ILE A 69 4.13 10.40 2.98
C ILE A 69 2.65 10.07 3.25
N ALA A 70 1.74 11.03 3.03
CA ALA A 70 0.31 10.82 3.22
C ALA A 70 -0.23 9.70 2.32
N SER A 71 0.22 9.64 1.06
CA SER A 71 -0.22 8.61 0.12
C SER A 71 0.31 7.22 0.49
N VAL A 72 1.52 7.14 1.03
CA VAL A 72 2.05 5.88 1.58
C VAL A 72 1.24 5.44 2.80
N ALA A 73 0.87 6.35 3.70
CA ALA A 73 0.01 6.01 4.83
C ALA A 73 -1.35 5.45 4.38
N VAL A 74 -1.96 6.04 3.35
CA VAL A 74 -3.21 5.55 2.76
C VAL A 74 -3.01 4.18 2.10
N LEU A 75 -1.89 3.96 1.41
CA LEU A 75 -1.54 2.66 0.83
C LEU A 75 -1.41 1.58 1.91
N VAL A 76 -0.69 1.86 2.99
CA VAL A 76 -0.53 0.92 4.12
C VAL A 76 -1.89 0.60 4.74
N PHE A 77 -2.72 1.62 5.00
CA PHE A 77 -4.06 1.42 5.54
C PHE A 77 -4.90 0.48 4.66
N TRP A 78 -4.98 0.74 3.35
CA TRP A 78 -5.73 -0.12 2.44
C TRP A 78 -5.09 -1.49 2.24
N GLY A 79 -3.75 -1.57 2.23
CA GLY A 79 -3.03 -2.84 2.17
C GLY A 79 -3.38 -3.74 3.35
N LEU A 80 -3.31 -3.22 4.57
CA LEU A 80 -3.67 -3.95 5.79
C LEU A 80 -5.11 -4.44 5.77
N LEU A 81 -6.05 -3.56 5.38
CA LEU A 81 -7.48 -3.87 5.38
C LEU A 81 -7.83 -4.92 4.31
N VAL A 82 -7.28 -4.78 3.09
CA VAL A 82 -7.55 -5.71 1.99
C VAL A 82 -6.89 -7.07 2.25
N GLN A 83 -5.65 -7.10 2.77
CA GLN A 83 -4.98 -8.36 3.09
C GLN A 83 -5.64 -9.07 4.28
N GLY A 84 -6.01 -8.34 5.33
CA GLY A 84 -6.77 -8.90 6.46
C GLY A 84 -8.12 -9.45 6.02
N ALA A 85 -8.82 -8.75 5.12
CA ALA A 85 -10.07 -9.23 4.53
C ALA A 85 -9.85 -10.49 3.71
N TYR A 86 -8.87 -10.49 2.80
CA TYR A 86 -8.56 -11.64 1.95
C TYR A 86 -8.23 -12.89 2.76
N GLU A 87 -7.37 -12.75 3.78
CA GLU A 87 -6.95 -13.86 4.63
C GLU A 87 -8.11 -14.37 5.50
N MET A 88 -8.95 -13.48 6.02
CA MET A 88 -10.17 -13.87 6.72
C MET A 88 -11.14 -14.64 5.81
N PHE A 89 -11.39 -14.16 4.59
CA PHE A 89 -12.23 -14.86 3.60
C PHE A 89 -11.68 -16.26 3.29
N ARG A 90 -10.35 -16.40 3.17
CA ARG A 90 -9.67 -17.69 3.00
C ARG A 90 -9.91 -18.64 4.18
N LEU A 91 -9.81 -18.14 5.41
CA LEU A 91 -10.04 -18.89 6.65
C LEU A 91 -11.52 -19.20 6.91
N ALA A 92 -12.44 -18.35 6.48
CA ALA A 92 -13.88 -18.58 6.58
C ALA A 92 -14.33 -19.70 5.62
N MET A 93 -13.78 -19.72 4.41
CA MET A 93 -14.08 -20.76 3.41
C MET A 93 -13.57 -22.16 3.81
N SER A 94 -12.64 -22.26 4.77
CA SER A 94 -12.18 -23.54 5.35
C SER A 94 -13.05 -24.03 6.53
N HIS A 95 -14.30 -23.55 6.65
CA HIS A 95 -15.31 -23.98 7.63
C HIS A 95 -15.01 -23.64 9.10
N ARG A 96 -14.23 -22.60 9.38
CA ARG A 96 -13.75 -22.32 10.74
C ARG A 96 -14.42 -21.14 11.48
N TYR A 97 -15.32 -20.39 10.85
CA TYR A 97 -16.03 -19.25 11.47
C TYR A 97 -17.55 -19.43 11.46
N HIS A 98 -18.20 -19.19 12.61
CA HIS A 98 -19.62 -19.49 12.85
C HIS A 98 -20.53 -18.24 12.80
N GLY A 99 -20.04 -17.06 12.43
CA GLY A 99 -20.91 -15.89 12.25
C GLY A 99 -20.29 -14.65 11.57
N PRO A 100 -21.10 -13.74 10.99
CA PRO A 100 -20.63 -12.53 10.28
C PRO A 100 -19.85 -11.54 11.14
N VAL A 101 -20.17 -11.45 12.43
CA VAL A 101 -19.51 -10.52 13.38
C VAL A 101 -18.10 -11.00 13.70
N GLU A 102 -17.94 -12.31 13.92
CA GLU A 102 -16.65 -12.95 14.20
C GLU A 102 -15.69 -12.84 13.01
N ALA A 103 -16.25 -12.90 11.80
CA ALA A 103 -15.54 -12.63 10.56
C ALA A 103 -14.96 -11.21 10.53
N VAL A 104 -15.75 -10.17 10.89
CA VAL A 104 -15.27 -8.78 10.92
C VAL A 104 -14.15 -8.58 11.94
N TYR A 105 -14.27 -9.17 13.13
CA TYR A 105 -13.18 -9.13 14.12
C TYR A 105 -11.90 -9.80 13.61
N GLY A 106 -12.03 -10.94 12.94
CA GLY A 106 -10.88 -11.64 12.34
C GLY A 106 -10.14 -10.81 11.29
N ILE A 107 -10.85 -9.97 10.52
CA ILE A 107 -10.20 -9.04 9.57
C ILE A 107 -9.26 -8.08 10.32
N PHE A 108 -9.76 -7.45 11.39
CA PHE A 108 -8.96 -6.48 12.15
C PHE A 108 -7.80 -7.13 12.89
N GLU A 109 -8.00 -8.32 13.45
CA GLU A 109 -6.94 -9.08 14.11
C GLU A 109 -5.80 -9.40 13.13
N LEU A 110 -6.13 -9.97 11.97
CA LEU A 110 -5.15 -10.24 10.90
C LEU A 110 -4.48 -8.97 10.38
N SER A 111 -5.24 -7.87 10.24
CA SER A 111 -4.67 -6.58 9.86
C SER A 111 -3.67 -6.05 10.91
N VAL A 112 -3.91 -6.27 12.20
CA VAL A 112 -2.99 -5.87 13.27
C VAL A 112 -1.72 -6.71 13.24
N ASP A 113 -1.83 -8.03 13.04
CA ASP A 113 -0.67 -8.91 12.89
C ASP A 113 0.20 -8.49 11.69
N TYR A 114 -0.43 -8.19 10.56
CA TYR A 114 0.29 -7.63 9.41
C TYR A 114 0.90 -6.25 9.71
N ALA A 115 0.22 -5.40 10.49
CA ALA A 115 0.76 -4.11 10.89
C ALA A 115 2.02 -4.25 11.76
N GLN A 116 2.08 -5.27 12.61
CA GLN A 116 3.28 -5.56 13.40
C GLN A 116 4.48 -5.93 12.52
N VAL A 117 4.26 -6.68 11.44
CA VAL A 117 5.31 -7.00 10.46
C VAL A 117 5.86 -5.73 9.79
N LEU A 118 4.98 -4.77 9.47
CA LEU A 118 5.36 -3.48 8.88
C LEU A 118 6.19 -2.60 9.83
N LEU A 119 6.23 -2.88 11.14
CA LEU A 119 7.05 -2.13 12.10
C LEU A 119 8.55 -2.46 12.01
N ALA A 120 8.94 -3.41 11.15
CA ALA A 120 10.35 -3.68 10.89
C ALA A 120 11.06 -2.41 10.40
N PRO A 121 12.23 -2.04 10.95
CA PRO A 121 12.94 -0.81 10.59
C PRO A 121 13.22 -0.69 9.10
N GLU A 122 13.51 -1.81 8.43
CA GLU A 122 13.79 -1.83 6.99
C GLU A 122 12.54 -1.45 6.18
N ILE A 123 11.37 -2.00 6.56
CA ILE A 123 10.10 -1.72 5.89
C ILE A 123 9.69 -0.26 6.11
N ILE A 124 9.84 0.25 7.33
CA ILE A 124 9.58 1.66 7.63
C ILE A 124 10.50 2.56 6.77
N ALA A 125 11.78 2.22 6.66
CA ALA A 125 12.72 2.98 5.84
C ALA A 125 12.29 2.95 4.35
N THR A 126 11.92 1.79 3.81
CA THR A 126 11.44 1.64 2.44
C THR A 126 10.15 2.43 2.19
N LEU A 127 9.21 2.43 3.14
CA LEU A 127 7.97 3.21 3.06
C LEU A 127 8.23 4.73 3.07
N LEU A 128 9.10 5.20 3.97
CA LEU A 128 9.42 6.63 4.11
C LEU A 128 10.23 7.14 2.91
N LEU A 129 11.32 6.45 2.55
CA LEU A 129 12.14 6.81 1.40
C LEU A 129 11.34 6.69 0.10
N GLY A 130 10.58 5.61 -0.05
CA GLY A 130 9.67 5.39 -1.16
C GLY A 130 8.64 6.51 -1.29
N GLY A 131 8.00 6.91 -0.19
CA GLY A 131 7.02 8.01 -0.18
C GLY A 131 7.62 9.35 -0.58
N VAL A 132 8.79 9.69 -0.02
CA VAL A 132 9.51 10.93 -0.34
C VAL A 132 9.91 10.98 -1.81
N LEU A 133 10.56 9.93 -2.31
CA LEU A 133 11.01 9.84 -3.70
C LEU A 133 9.82 9.87 -4.68
N SER A 134 8.73 9.16 -4.35
CA SER A 134 7.50 9.13 -5.15
C SER A 134 6.85 10.50 -5.23
N GLY A 135 6.75 11.21 -4.09
CA GLY A 135 6.18 12.55 -4.01
C GLY A 135 6.97 13.56 -4.85
N ILE A 136 8.29 13.55 -4.73
CA ILE A 136 9.18 14.43 -5.52
C ILE A 136 9.06 14.12 -7.01
N SER A 137 9.15 12.84 -7.40
CA SER A 137 9.07 12.40 -8.80
C SER A 137 7.75 12.81 -9.45
N THR A 138 6.65 12.69 -8.71
CA THR A 138 5.31 13.09 -9.15
C THR A 138 5.20 14.60 -9.37
N GLU A 139 5.75 15.41 -8.46
CA GLU A 139 5.76 16.88 -8.57
C GLU A 139 6.60 17.33 -9.77
N PHE A 140 7.77 16.71 -10.02
CA PHE A 140 8.58 16.98 -11.21
C PHE A 140 7.84 16.64 -12.50
N ALA A 141 7.20 15.46 -12.55
CA ALA A 141 6.41 15.05 -13.72
C ALA A 141 5.25 16.04 -14.00
N GLY A 142 4.59 16.53 -12.95
CA GLY A 142 3.52 17.54 -13.08
C GLY A 142 4.00 18.92 -13.50
N ARG A 143 5.28 19.26 -13.29
CA ARG A 143 5.88 20.51 -13.76
C ARG A 143 6.40 20.40 -15.20
N LEU A 144 6.91 19.22 -15.58
CA LEU A 144 7.54 18.98 -16.88
C LEU A 144 6.50 18.86 -18.00
N TRP A 145 5.43 18.08 -17.79
CA TRP A 145 4.38 17.89 -18.79
C TRP A 145 3.16 18.75 -18.43
N ARG A 146 3.17 19.97 -18.98
CA ARG A 146 2.11 20.98 -18.87
C ARG A 146 0.85 20.57 -19.60
#